data_AF-A0A5B9W5M9-F1
#
_entry.id   AF-A0A5B9W5M9-F1
#
_cell.length_a   1.000
_cell.length_b   1.000
_cell.length_c   1.000
_cell.angle_alpha   90.00
_cell.angle_beta   90.00
_cell.angle_gamma   90.00
#
_symmetry.space_group_name_H-M   'P 1'
#
loop_
_entity.id
_entity.type
_entity.pdbx_description
1 polymer ?
#
loop_
_entity_poly.entity_id
_entity_poly.type
_entity_poly.pdbx_seq_one_letter_code
_entity_poly.pdbx_strand_id
1 'polypeptide(L)'
;MRHARAALAAILTLGLASASASRAGTVTSTFDDLGLAAGTYVNDAGPGGHFTIDGNAYNNSFSPSFGGIWSGWSLSAMTDKTDPSFTNQYSSITGGGADGSKAYAVGFTFGGDTDPFHPAGTTITLAPGATPDSIAITNTAYAYYTMRDGDAFGFAHAFEHGDYQLLDVRGYDASGKLVGTVDFYLANFLSDNKDDWYIVNTWETVDLSSLAGSSVLQFGIQSSQDDPTFGVNTPAYFAADDFTFTTAAAAVPEPSGLALMGLGLAGLLGLKARRRVAALLPCVLLATSALEARAGSFAPQVGQAGSLGIARSSPLFQEWASSVVSITRGPQDISNPNSPLASFGQPTDALGSAGGIVSLGDGGSITLGFDAPITNGTGADFAVFENGFLSGGNGLAYLELAFVDVSSDGVHFFRFPSISETQADTQVGAFGSLDASNLHDLAGKYVAGYGTGFDLSELAGVSPFLDVNRVTQVRITDVVGSIDPRYGTRDSQGHLINDPFSTPFASGGFDLSGVGVIHAAAVPEPAGLAMAFSAASLVGAARLARTPAGRRRA
;
A
#
# COMPACT_ATOMS: atom_id res chain seq x y z
N MET A 1 -44.96 28.41 -43.06
CA MET A 1 -44.57 29.69 -42.43
C MET A 1 -44.02 29.37 -41.04
N ARG A 2 -42.77 29.77 -40.80
CA ARG A 2 -41.96 29.52 -39.61
C ARG A 2 -41.83 30.83 -38.81
N HIS A 3 -41.78 30.72 -37.48
CA HIS A 3 -41.15 31.64 -36.48
C HIS A 3 -41.82 33.02 -36.27
N ALA A 4 -41.73 33.73 -35.13
CA ALA A 4 -41.38 33.50 -33.71
C ALA A 4 -41.38 34.88 -32.98
N ARG A 5 -41.23 34.85 -31.64
CA ARG A 5 -40.67 35.87 -30.70
C ARG A 5 -41.69 36.84 -30.06
N ALA A 6 -41.93 36.86 -28.75
CA ALA A 6 -41.09 36.80 -27.53
C ALA A 6 -40.32 38.11 -27.24
N ALA A 7 -40.71 38.76 -26.15
CA ALA A 7 -39.93 39.75 -25.42
C ALA A 7 -40.20 39.56 -23.91
N LEU A 8 -39.18 39.13 -23.17
CA LEU A 8 -39.15 39.28 -21.72
C LEU A 8 -37.71 39.62 -21.33
N ALA A 9 -37.56 40.74 -20.63
CA ALA A 9 -36.29 41.28 -20.17
C ALA A 9 -35.75 40.42 -19.01
N ALA A 10 -34.47 40.05 -19.10
CA ALA A 10 -33.72 39.48 -17.98
C ALA A 10 -32.77 40.55 -17.43
N ILE A 11 -33.00 40.94 -16.17
CA ILE A 11 -32.08 41.74 -15.36
C ILE A 11 -30.99 40.78 -14.89
N LEU A 12 -29.75 41.03 -15.29
CA LEU A 12 -28.57 40.30 -14.83
C LEU A 12 -27.99 41.03 -13.61
N THR A 13 -28.36 40.60 -12.41
CA THR A 13 -27.65 40.99 -11.18
C THR A 13 -26.34 40.21 -11.09
N LEU A 14 -25.22 40.90 -11.31
CA LEU A 14 -23.88 40.37 -11.06
C LEU A 14 -23.68 40.33 -9.54
N GLY A 15 -23.85 39.16 -8.93
CA GLY A 15 -23.46 38.95 -7.54
C GLY A 15 -21.94 38.94 -7.45
N LEU A 16 -21.34 40.05 -7.01
CA LEU A 16 -19.98 40.00 -6.47
C LEU A 16 -20.05 39.19 -5.17
N ALA A 17 -19.57 37.95 -5.22
CA ALA A 17 -19.19 37.24 -4.02
C ALA A 17 -18.02 38.03 -3.41
N SER A 18 -18.29 38.75 -2.32
CA SER A 18 -17.25 39.25 -1.43
C SER A 18 -16.57 38.02 -0.82
N ALA A 19 -15.47 37.58 -1.41
CA ALA A 19 -14.55 36.66 -0.76
C ALA A 19 -13.99 37.40 0.47
N SER A 20 -14.38 36.96 1.66
CA SER A 20 -13.74 37.40 2.89
C SER A 20 -12.26 37.04 2.79
N ALA A 21 -11.38 38.04 2.78
CA ALA A 21 -9.95 37.79 2.91
C ALA A 21 -9.72 37.11 4.27
N SER A 22 -9.21 35.88 4.28
CA SER A 22 -8.74 35.27 5.51
C SER A 22 -7.51 36.05 5.98
N ARG A 23 -7.51 36.46 7.24
CA ARG A 23 -6.36 37.10 7.87
C ARG A 23 -5.35 36.03 8.23
N ALA A 24 -4.05 36.31 8.08
CA ALA A 24 -3.02 35.46 8.63
C ALA A 24 -3.26 35.28 10.14
N GLY A 25 -3.21 34.05 10.62
CA GLY A 25 -3.52 33.71 12.00
C GLY A 25 -2.79 32.46 12.46
N THR A 26 -2.46 32.41 13.74
CA THR A 26 -1.99 31.21 14.43
C THR A 26 -3.18 30.30 14.70
N VAL A 27 -3.03 29.03 14.38
CA VAL A 27 -4.00 27.97 14.63
C VAL A 27 -3.31 26.90 15.48
N THR A 28 -4.03 26.40 16.48
CA THR A 28 -3.57 25.30 17.34
C THR A 28 -4.60 24.18 17.26
N SER A 29 -4.20 23.03 16.73
CA SER A 29 -5.04 21.86 16.59
C SER A 29 -5.09 21.06 17.89
N THR A 30 -6.24 21.08 18.56
CA THR A 30 -6.50 20.34 19.82
C THR A 30 -7.36 19.08 19.64
N PHE A 31 -7.82 18.82 18.40
CA PHE A 31 -8.67 17.68 18.02
C PHE A 31 -10.06 17.60 18.70
N ASP A 32 -10.38 18.48 19.64
CA ASP A 32 -11.61 18.46 20.44
C ASP A 32 -12.88 18.64 19.60
N ASP A 33 -12.80 19.40 18.50
CA ASP A 33 -13.93 19.67 17.60
C ASP A 33 -14.46 18.41 16.90
N LEU A 34 -13.70 17.31 16.94
CA LEU A 34 -14.13 16.00 16.44
C LEU A 34 -15.19 15.34 17.32
N GLY A 35 -15.31 15.76 18.59
CA GLY A 35 -16.33 15.27 19.50
C GLY A 35 -16.19 13.79 19.89
N LEU A 36 -14.96 13.26 19.91
CA LEU A 36 -14.69 11.89 20.36
C LEU A 36 -15.15 11.69 21.80
N ALA A 37 -15.79 10.55 22.06
CA ALA A 37 -16.21 10.20 23.42
C ALA A 37 -15.00 9.75 24.25
N ALA A 38 -14.99 10.07 25.54
CA ALA A 38 -13.94 9.60 26.44
C ALA A 38 -13.83 8.06 26.42
N GLY A 39 -12.61 7.54 26.35
CA GLY A 39 -12.33 6.11 26.24
C GLY A 39 -12.53 5.54 24.83
N THR A 40 -12.52 6.37 23.80
CA THR A 40 -12.63 5.93 22.39
C THR A 40 -11.48 6.46 21.55
N TYR A 41 -11.28 5.85 20.38
CA TYR A 41 -10.31 6.26 19.38
C TYR A 41 -10.83 5.97 17.97
N VAL A 42 -10.22 6.61 16.97
CA VAL A 42 -10.44 6.37 15.54
C VAL A 42 -9.08 6.20 14.89
N ASN A 43 -8.86 5.01 14.34
CA ASN A 43 -7.63 4.64 13.64
C ASN A 43 -7.86 4.28 12.15
N ASP A 44 -9.08 4.51 11.66
CA ASP A 44 -9.46 4.38 10.26
C ASP A 44 -9.94 5.74 9.75
N ALA A 45 -9.12 6.41 8.96
CA ALA A 45 -9.47 7.67 8.29
C ALA A 45 -10.37 7.46 7.06
N GLY A 46 -10.70 6.20 6.74
CA GLY A 46 -11.46 5.81 5.57
C GLY A 46 -10.65 5.92 4.28
N PRO A 47 -11.33 5.89 3.11
CA PRO A 47 -10.69 5.78 1.79
C PRO A 47 -9.73 6.93 1.43
N GLY A 48 -9.78 8.05 2.16
CA GLY A 48 -8.86 9.17 1.97
C GLY A 48 -7.45 8.88 2.49
N GLY A 49 -7.29 7.91 3.40
CA GLY A 49 -6.00 7.55 3.98
C GLY A 49 -5.36 8.68 4.82
N HIS A 50 -6.16 9.65 5.28
CA HIS A 50 -5.70 10.72 6.16
C HIS A 50 -6.87 11.40 6.88
N PHE A 51 -6.62 11.92 8.08
CA PHE A 51 -7.52 12.84 8.78
C PHE A 51 -7.22 14.28 8.33
N THR A 52 -8.27 15.06 8.06
CA THR A 52 -8.12 16.49 7.76
C THR A 52 -8.45 17.29 9.01
N ILE A 53 -7.44 17.94 9.62
CA ILE A 53 -7.58 18.74 10.84
C ILE A 53 -7.01 20.12 10.56
N ASP A 54 -7.85 21.15 10.70
CA ASP A 54 -7.50 22.55 10.47
C ASP A 54 -6.82 22.85 9.11
N GLY A 55 -7.16 22.04 8.10
CA GLY A 55 -6.63 22.13 6.74
C GLY A 55 -5.33 21.34 6.49
N ASN A 56 -4.73 20.76 7.53
CA ASN A 56 -3.60 19.85 7.40
C ASN A 56 -4.10 18.39 7.25
N ALA A 57 -3.33 17.57 6.56
CA ALA A 57 -3.63 16.15 6.36
C ALA A 57 -2.67 15.26 7.18
N TYR A 58 -3.23 14.50 8.10
CA TYR A 58 -2.55 13.55 8.98
C TYR A 58 -2.72 12.16 8.38
N ASN A 59 -1.66 11.57 7.81
CA ASN A 59 -1.78 10.28 7.12
C ASN A 59 -2.28 9.17 8.06
N ASN A 60 -3.02 8.23 7.50
CA ASN A 60 -3.50 7.04 8.20
C ASN A 60 -3.60 5.90 7.18
N SER A 61 -2.92 4.79 7.47
CA SER A 61 -3.13 3.53 6.76
C SER A 61 -3.90 2.62 7.70
N PHE A 62 -5.01 2.07 7.24
CA PHE A 62 -5.82 1.14 8.02
C PHE A 62 -6.15 -0.10 7.20
N SER A 63 -6.08 -1.25 7.85
CA SER A 63 -6.48 -2.54 7.32
C SER A 63 -7.35 -3.27 8.33
N PRO A 64 -8.56 -3.72 7.95
CA PRO A 64 -9.43 -4.47 8.86
C PRO A 64 -8.87 -5.87 9.20
N SER A 65 -7.79 -6.30 8.54
CA SER A 65 -7.09 -7.55 8.85
C SER A 65 -6.62 -7.60 10.30
N PHE A 66 -6.55 -8.81 10.88
CA PHE A 66 -6.07 -9.07 12.24
C PHE A 66 -6.70 -8.20 13.34
N GLY A 67 -7.94 -7.74 13.14
CA GLY A 67 -8.66 -6.93 14.12
C GLY A 67 -8.45 -5.42 13.98
N GLY A 68 -7.80 -4.94 12.92
CA GLY A 68 -7.62 -3.52 12.63
C GLY A 68 -6.17 -3.06 12.79
N ILE A 69 -5.28 -3.48 11.89
CA ILE A 69 -3.91 -2.97 11.82
C ILE A 69 -3.94 -1.57 11.22
N TRP A 70 -3.15 -0.67 11.80
CA TRP A 70 -3.05 0.71 11.32
C TRP A 70 -1.61 1.22 11.38
N SER A 71 -1.34 2.35 10.73
CA SER A 71 -0.13 3.14 10.86
C SER A 71 -0.34 4.60 10.48
N GLY A 72 0.64 5.46 10.75
CA GLY A 72 0.51 6.90 10.59
C GLY A 72 -0.07 7.53 11.84
N TRP A 73 -1.22 8.18 11.73
CA TRP A 73 -1.93 8.80 12.84
C TRP A 73 -3.20 8.04 13.19
N SER A 74 -3.56 8.03 14.47
CA SER A 74 -4.91 7.80 14.97
C SER A 74 -5.32 8.96 15.87
N LEU A 75 -6.62 9.15 16.05
CA LEU A 75 -7.16 10.20 16.92
C LEU A 75 -7.78 9.52 18.14
N SER A 76 -7.42 9.98 19.34
CA SER A 76 -7.73 9.28 20.58
C SER A 76 -8.31 10.23 21.61
N ALA A 77 -9.27 9.73 22.36
CA ALA A 77 -9.78 10.31 23.60
C ALA A 77 -9.68 9.28 24.74
N MET A 78 -8.72 8.34 24.63
CA MET A 78 -8.48 7.31 25.64
C MET A 78 -7.92 7.94 26.93
N THR A 79 -8.32 7.37 28.08
CA THR A 79 -7.99 7.91 29.41
C THR A 79 -7.24 6.92 30.31
N ASP A 80 -7.04 5.67 29.85
CA ASP A 80 -6.34 4.65 30.63
C ASP A 80 -4.84 4.82 30.51
N LYS A 81 -4.25 5.46 31.52
CA LYS A 81 -2.80 5.66 31.61
C LYS A 81 -2.06 4.57 32.39
N THR A 82 -2.71 3.45 32.69
CA THR A 82 -2.20 2.45 33.64
C THR A 82 -1.96 1.07 33.04
N ASP A 83 -2.69 0.69 31.98
CA ASP A 83 -2.49 -0.58 31.31
C ASP A 83 -1.21 -0.55 30.43
N PRO A 84 -0.20 -1.41 30.69
CA PRO A 84 1.03 -1.49 29.91
C PRO A 84 0.89 -2.35 28.64
N SER A 85 -0.26 -2.97 28.39
CA SER A 85 -0.49 -3.84 27.24
C SER A 85 -0.44 -3.10 25.91
N PHE A 86 -0.04 -3.79 24.84
CA PHE A 86 -0.09 -3.29 23.46
C PHE A 86 -1.52 -2.91 23.01
N THR A 87 -2.54 -3.47 23.66
CA THR A 87 -3.95 -3.09 23.43
C THR A 87 -4.26 -1.66 23.88
N ASN A 88 -3.43 -1.08 24.75
CA ASN A 88 -3.54 0.29 25.25
C ASN A 88 -2.65 1.29 24.47
N GLN A 89 -2.24 0.93 23.24
CA GLN A 89 -1.40 1.75 22.36
C GLN A 89 -1.95 3.15 22.04
N TYR A 90 -3.26 3.36 22.20
CA TYR A 90 -3.94 4.62 21.89
C TYR A 90 -3.98 5.62 23.06
N SER A 91 -3.55 5.21 24.26
CA SER A 91 -3.59 6.09 25.43
C SER A 91 -2.29 6.88 25.57
N SER A 92 -2.38 8.19 25.78
CA SER A 92 -1.26 8.99 26.29
C SER A 92 -0.95 8.58 27.73
N ILE A 93 0.32 8.62 28.13
CA ILE A 93 0.72 8.33 29.52
C ILE A 93 0.16 9.37 30.53
N THR A 94 -0.27 10.53 30.05
CA THR A 94 -0.92 11.57 30.85
C THR A 94 -2.40 11.27 31.12
N GLY A 95 -3.03 10.44 30.27
CA GLY A 95 -4.45 10.03 30.38
C GLY A 95 -5.44 11.03 29.75
N GLY A 96 -4.95 11.93 28.89
CA GLY A 96 -5.72 12.95 28.20
C GLY A 96 -4.83 13.79 27.26
N GLY A 97 -5.43 14.75 26.55
CA GLY A 97 -4.71 15.70 25.71
C GLY A 97 -3.93 16.75 26.50
N ALA A 98 -3.12 17.53 25.81
CA ALA A 98 -2.37 18.66 26.36
C ALA A 98 -3.34 19.78 26.77
N ASP A 99 -2.95 20.58 27.77
CA ASP A 99 -3.73 21.72 28.28
C ASP A 99 -5.22 21.46 28.60
N GLY A 100 -5.57 20.19 28.87
CA GLY A 100 -6.92 19.75 29.21
C GLY A 100 -7.79 19.39 28.01
N SER A 101 -7.23 19.30 26.80
CA SER A 101 -7.88 18.75 25.61
C SER A 101 -8.39 17.33 25.88
N LYS A 102 -9.58 17.03 25.37
CA LYS A 102 -10.24 15.73 25.53
C LYS A 102 -9.77 14.72 24.50
N ALA A 103 -9.37 15.21 23.33
CA ALA A 103 -8.79 14.42 22.26
C ALA A 103 -7.32 14.81 22.02
N TYR A 104 -6.59 13.91 21.38
CA TYR A 104 -5.19 14.08 20.95
C TYR A 104 -4.93 13.11 19.79
N ALA A 105 -3.77 13.24 19.15
CA ALA A 105 -3.31 12.32 18.13
C ALA A 105 -2.32 11.29 18.72
N VAL A 106 -2.31 10.08 18.17
CA VAL A 106 -1.30 9.06 18.43
C VAL A 106 -0.62 8.71 17.12
N GLY A 107 0.70 8.88 17.08
CA GLY A 107 1.54 8.52 15.95
C GLY A 107 2.09 7.11 16.11
N PHE A 108 1.88 6.25 15.11
CA PHE A 108 2.57 4.97 14.97
C PHE A 108 3.45 5.02 13.72
N THR A 109 4.77 5.05 13.96
CA THR A 109 5.76 5.41 12.95
C THR A 109 6.14 4.26 12.02
N PHE A 110 5.82 3.01 12.36
CA PHE A 110 5.97 1.91 11.41
C PHE A 110 4.90 2.00 10.34
N GLY A 111 5.30 2.31 9.11
CA GLY A 111 4.47 2.28 7.91
C GLY A 111 4.85 1.12 6.99
N GLY A 112 4.10 0.90 5.91
CA GLY A 112 4.32 -0.23 5.00
C GLY A 112 5.73 -0.32 4.41
N ASP A 113 6.43 0.82 4.27
CA ASP A 113 7.72 0.93 3.59
C ASP A 113 8.78 1.67 4.43
N THR A 114 8.59 1.72 5.75
CA THR A 114 9.51 2.45 6.64
C THR A 114 10.70 1.59 7.03
N ASP A 115 11.89 2.20 7.08
CA ASP A 115 13.08 1.58 7.66
C ASP A 115 12.74 1.05 9.06
N PRO A 116 12.83 -0.27 9.33
CA PRO A 116 12.44 -0.80 10.64
C PRO A 116 13.41 -0.37 11.76
N PHE A 117 14.63 0.05 11.43
CA PHE A 117 15.62 0.58 12.38
C PHE A 117 15.41 2.07 12.67
N HIS A 118 14.71 2.75 11.76
CA HIS A 118 14.27 4.13 11.93
C HIS A 118 12.88 4.34 11.32
N PRO A 119 11.81 3.78 11.93
CA PRO A 119 10.47 3.89 11.37
C PRO A 119 10.04 5.36 11.35
N ALA A 120 9.65 5.86 10.18
CA ALA A 120 9.31 7.27 9.92
C ALA A 120 8.07 7.47 9.04
N GLY A 121 7.04 6.65 9.27
CA GLY A 121 5.81 6.56 8.46
C GLY A 121 4.69 7.50 8.88
N THR A 122 4.87 8.25 9.97
CA THR A 122 3.88 9.22 10.46
C THR A 122 4.17 10.58 9.83
N THR A 123 3.19 11.21 9.17
CA THR A 123 3.38 12.46 8.43
C THR A 123 2.20 13.44 8.60
N ILE A 124 2.51 14.73 8.61
CA ILE A 124 1.54 15.81 8.50
C ILE A 124 1.85 16.57 7.22
N THR A 125 0.96 16.50 6.23
CA THR A 125 1.02 17.39 5.07
C THR A 125 0.35 18.70 5.44
N LEU A 126 1.11 19.78 5.37
CA LEU A 126 0.68 21.10 5.79
C LEU A 126 -0.25 21.74 4.76
N ALA A 127 -1.25 22.48 5.25
CA ALA A 127 -2.13 23.28 4.40
C ALA A 127 -1.29 24.25 3.53
N PRO A 128 -1.72 24.59 2.30
CA PRO A 128 -1.00 25.53 1.46
C PRO A 128 -0.74 26.87 2.17
N GLY A 129 0.54 27.24 2.31
CA GLY A 129 0.95 28.47 2.99
C GLY A 129 0.90 28.40 4.53
N ALA A 130 0.72 27.21 5.10
CA ALA A 130 0.94 26.98 6.52
C ALA A 130 2.45 26.93 6.84
N THR A 131 2.82 27.41 8.02
CA THR A 131 4.20 27.34 8.54
C THR A 131 4.15 26.75 9.95
N PRO A 132 4.86 25.63 10.21
CA PRO A 132 4.84 24.97 11.51
C PRO A 132 5.53 25.84 12.58
N ASP A 133 5.02 25.80 13.80
CA ASP A 133 5.55 26.58 14.94
C ASP A 133 5.91 25.67 16.11
N SER A 134 4.97 24.87 16.61
CA SER A 134 5.24 23.92 17.70
C SER A 134 4.28 22.74 17.70
N ILE A 135 4.61 21.71 18.49
CA ILE A 135 3.72 20.58 18.76
C ILE A 135 3.96 20.06 20.19
N ALA A 136 2.91 19.73 20.94
CA ALA A 136 3.06 19.06 22.23
C ALA A 136 3.24 17.56 22.00
N ILE A 137 4.25 16.95 22.65
CA ILE A 137 4.59 15.54 22.52
C ILE A 137 4.67 14.89 23.90
N THR A 138 4.22 13.64 24.00
CA THR A 138 4.46 12.76 25.14
C THR A 138 4.52 11.29 24.71
N ASN A 139 4.85 10.39 25.64
CA ASN A 139 4.78 8.95 25.38
C ASN A 139 3.34 8.43 25.38
N THR A 140 3.08 7.38 24.60
CA THR A 140 1.91 6.54 24.87
C THR A 140 2.14 5.73 26.14
N ALA A 141 1.06 5.27 26.78
CA ALA A 141 1.14 4.42 27.96
C ALA A 141 1.94 3.13 27.66
N TYR A 142 1.65 2.49 26.51
CA TYR A 142 2.36 1.29 26.08
C TYR A 142 3.88 1.51 25.95
N ALA A 143 4.31 2.53 25.18
CA ALA A 143 5.73 2.81 24.99
C ALA A 143 6.42 3.19 26.31
N TYR A 144 5.76 4.02 27.14
CA TYR A 144 6.29 4.41 28.45
C TYR A 144 6.58 3.21 29.36
N TYR A 145 5.60 2.30 29.48
CA TYR A 145 5.76 1.13 30.35
C TYR A 145 6.77 0.12 29.79
N THR A 146 6.84 -0.06 28.47
CA THR A 146 7.90 -0.90 27.89
C THR A 146 9.29 -0.34 28.17
N MET A 147 9.51 0.97 28.03
CA MET A 147 10.80 1.58 28.37
C MET A 147 11.09 1.50 29.87
N ARG A 148 10.08 1.61 30.74
CA ARG A 148 10.25 1.59 32.20
C ARG A 148 10.49 0.19 32.77
N ASP A 149 9.76 -0.80 32.27
CA ASP A 149 9.64 -2.13 32.88
C ASP A 149 10.13 -3.27 31.97
N GLY A 150 10.37 -3.01 30.69
CA GLY A 150 10.52 -4.03 29.64
C GLY A 150 9.17 -4.56 29.17
N ASP A 151 9.19 -5.46 28.18
CA ASP A 151 7.99 -6.13 27.71
C ASP A 151 7.90 -7.59 28.21
N ALA A 152 6.69 -8.15 28.20
CA ALA A 152 6.42 -9.49 28.72
C ALA A 152 6.95 -10.63 27.84
N PHE A 153 7.28 -10.34 26.59
CA PHE A 153 7.78 -11.30 25.59
C PHE A 153 9.31 -11.30 25.49
N GLY A 154 9.99 -10.32 26.08
CA GLY A 154 11.45 -10.26 26.21
C GLY A 154 12.16 -9.71 24.98
N PHE A 155 11.48 -8.90 24.17
CA PHE A 155 12.07 -8.19 23.03
C PHE A 155 12.76 -6.87 23.44
N ALA A 156 12.26 -6.21 24.48
CA ALA A 156 12.74 -4.97 25.05
C ALA A 156 12.90 -5.11 26.57
N HIS A 157 13.99 -4.56 27.11
CA HIS A 157 14.26 -4.51 28.55
C HIS A 157 13.98 -3.12 29.11
N ALA A 158 13.80 -3.04 30.43
CA ALA A 158 13.72 -1.75 31.12
C ALA A 158 14.98 -0.92 30.85
N PHE A 159 14.82 0.32 30.42
CA PHE A 159 15.91 1.18 29.99
C PHE A 159 16.98 1.34 31.08
N GLU A 160 18.23 1.18 30.67
CA GLU A 160 19.42 1.30 31.50
C GLU A 160 20.41 2.32 30.92
N HIS A 161 21.60 2.40 31.53
CA HIS A 161 22.60 3.37 31.10
C HIS A 161 22.97 3.17 29.63
N GLY A 162 22.88 4.23 28.85
CA GLY A 162 23.12 4.21 27.41
C GLY A 162 21.85 4.05 26.57
N ASP A 163 20.68 3.77 27.19
CA ASP A 163 19.43 3.66 26.44
C ASP A 163 18.82 5.02 26.09
N TYR A 164 18.09 5.08 24.97
CA TYR A 164 17.33 6.25 24.57
C TYR A 164 16.18 5.87 23.63
N GLN A 165 15.16 6.74 23.61
CA GLN A 165 14.13 6.77 22.59
C GLN A 165 14.07 8.19 22.04
N LEU A 166 14.39 8.36 20.77
CA LEU A 166 14.42 9.65 20.09
C LEU A 166 13.28 9.72 19.07
N LEU A 167 12.48 10.79 19.15
CA LEU A 167 11.58 11.22 18.09
C LEU A 167 12.29 12.31 17.29
N ASP A 168 12.47 12.10 15.99
CA ASP A 168 12.93 13.15 15.08
C ASP A 168 11.81 13.60 14.14
N VAL A 169 11.66 14.91 14.01
CA VAL A 169 10.69 15.57 13.13
C VAL A 169 11.43 16.20 11.97
N ARG A 170 11.29 15.62 10.78
CA ARG A 170 11.93 16.06 9.54
C ARG A 170 10.96 16.89 8.72
N GLY A 171 11.35 18.10 8.36
CA GLY A 171 10.59 18.97 7.48
C GLY A 171 11.06 18.84 6.03
N TYR A 172 10.15 18.63 5.09
CA TYR A 172 10.44 18.60 3.66
C TYR A 172 9.63 19.67 2.92
N ASP A 173 10.26 20.36 1.96
CA ASP A 173 9.58 21.31 1.08
C ASP A 173 8.75 20.61 -0.01
N ALA A 174 8.03 21.41 -0.81
CA ALA A 174 7.13 20.89 -1.85
C ALA A 174 7.84 20.12 -2.98
N SER A 175 9.18 20.22 -3.06
CA SER A 175 10.00 19.46 -4.00
C SER A 175 10.54 18.16 -3.40
N GLY A 176 10.24 17.88 -2.12
CA GLY A 176 10.76 16.73 -1.38
C GLY A 176 12.16 16.97 -0.80
N LYS A 177 12.66 18.21 -0.79
CA LYS A 177 13.97 18.51 -0.22
C LYS A 177 13.86 18.74 1.28
N LEU A 178 14.77 18.13 2.06
CA LEU A 178 14.87 18.35 3.50
C LEU A 178 15.15 19.83 3.81
N VAL A 179 14.28 20.42 4.62
CA VAL A 179 14.38 21.77 5.20
C VAL A 179 15.21 21.73 6.49
N GLY A 180 14.91 20.75 7.36
CA GLY A 180 15.60 20.55 8.63
C GLY A 180 15.05 19.37 9.41
N THR A 181 15.66 19.11 10.56
CA THR A 181 15.27 18.07 11.51
C THR A 181 15.26 18.65 12.92
N VAL A 182 14.24 18.28 13.70
CA VAL A 182 14.14 18.60 15.14
C VAL A 182 14.14 17.29 15.92
N ASP A 183 15.08 17.16 16.84
CA ASP A 183 15.26 15.96 17.66
C ASP A 183 14.64 16.18 19.06
N PHE A 184 13.86 15.21 19.52
CA PHE A 184 13.21 15.21 20.83
C PHE A 184 13.29 13.84 21.50
N TYR A 185 13.98 13.75 22.64
CA TYR A 185 14.09 12.49 23.39
C TYR A 185 12.83 12.21 24.20
N LEU A 186 12.10 11.16 23.81
CA LEU A 186 11.01 10.56 24.57
C LEU A 186 11.51 9.83 25.83
N ALA A 187 12.75 9.35 25.78
CA ALA A 187 13.51 8.87 26.93
C ALA A 187 15.02 9.07 26.68
N ASN A 188 15.78 9.40 27.73
CA ASN A 188 17.22 9.63 27.63
C ASN A 188 17.93 9.14 28.89
N PHE A 189 18.74 8.09 28.74
CA PHE A 189 19.55 7.47 29.78
C PHE A 189 21.05 7.54 29.42
N LEU A 190 21.44 8.48 28.56
CA LEU A 190 22.80 8.62 28.02
C LEU A 190 23.79 9.26 29.01
N SER A 191 23.30 9.95 30.05
CA SER A 191 24.16 10.59 31.04
C SER A 191 24.83 9.55 31.95
N ASP A 192 26.09 9.73 32.31
CA ASP A 192 26.73 8.91 33.36
C ASP A 192 26.07 9.14 34.74
N ASN A 193 25.37 10.27 34.93
CA ASN A 193 24.65 10.60 36.15
C ASN A 193 23.19 10.13 36.07
N LYS A 194 22.84 9.13 36.89
CA LYS A 194 21.51 8.52 36.93
C LYS A 194 20.37 9.49 37.28
N ASP A 195 20.66 10.58 37.99
CA ASP A 195 19.66 11.58 38.35
C ASP A 195 19.20 12.42 37.14
N ASP A 196 19.95 12.39 36.03
CA ASP A 196 19.60 13.06 34.78
C ASP A 196 18.80 12.15 33.82
N TRP A 197 18.56 10.88 34.18
CA TRP A 197 17.81 9.95 33.35
C TRP A 197 16.31 10.22 33.45
N TYR A 198 15.61 10.19 32.32
CA TYR A 198 14.18 10.41 32.30
C TYR A 198 13.47 9.63 31.19
N ILE A 199 12.19 9.34 31.43
CA ILE A 199 11.21 8.94 30.43
C ILE A 199 10.11 10.00 30.50
N VAL A 200 9.80 10.64 29.38
CA VAL A 200 8.77 11.70 29.31
C VAL A 200 7.42 11.13 29.70
N ASN A 201 6.78 11.70 30.73
CA ASN A 201 5.43 11.34 31.17
C ASN A 201 4.48 12.54 31.37
N THR A 202 4.92 13.69 30.88
CA THR A 202 4.20 14.96 30.80
C THR A 202 4.14 15.40 29.34
N TRP A 203 3.24 16.33 29.01
CA TRP A 203 3.23 16.96 27.69
C TRP A 203 4.38 17.98 27.61
N GLU A 204 5.24 17.82 26.61
CA GLU A 204 6.36 18.71 26.36
C GLU A 204 6.15 19.43 25.02
N THR A 205 6.25 20.76 25.01
CA THR A 205 6.15 21.54 23.77
C THR A 205 7.47 21.50 23.02
N VAL A 206 7.44 20.95 21.81
CA VAL A 206 8.56 20.88 20.87
C VAL A 206 8.48 22.05 19.89
N ASP A 207 9.56 22.83 19.78
CA ASP A 207 9.69 23.94 18.84
C ASP A 207 9.99 23.41 17.42
N LEU A 208 9.10 23.70 16.48
CA LEU A 208 9.19 23.33 15.06
C LEU A 208 9.47 24.53 14.15
N SER A 209 9.70 25.72 14.70
CA SER A 209 9.90 26.95 13.91
C SER A 209 11.10 26.88 12.97
N SER A 210 12.10 26.06 13.30
CA SER A 210 13.25 25.77 12.42
C SER A 210 12.88 25.04 11.13
N LEU A 211 11.70 24.42 11.08
CA LEU A 211 11.15 23.72 9.92
C LEU A 211 10.27 24.63 9.04
N ALA A 212 10.32 25.95 9.25
CA ALA A 212 9.62 26.92 8.41
C ALA A 212 10.00 26.75 6.92
N GLY A 213 8.97 26.67 6.06
CA GLY A 213 9.13 26.38 4.63
C GLY A 213 8.89 24.92 4.25
N SER A 214 8.67 24.04 5.23
CA SER A 214 8.21 22.67 4.96
C SER A 214 6.77 22.65 4.44
N SER A 215 6.47 21.72 3.53
CA SER A 215 5.12 21.32 3.16
C SER A 215 4.69 20.00 3.80
N VAL A 216 5.65 19.18 4.24
CA VAL A 216 5.40 17.91 4.94
C VAL A 216 6.29 17.84 6.16
N LEU A 217 5.72 17.47 7.30
CA LEU A 217 6.44 17.02 8.48
C LEU A 217 6.40 15.50 8.51
N GLN A 218 7.56 14.85 8.70
CA GLN A 218 7.71 13.41 8.86
C GLN A 218 8.26 13.13 10.26
N PHE A 219 7.63 12.21 10.98
CA PHE A 219 7.96 11.85 12.36
C PHE A 219 8.56 10.45 12.36
N GLY A 220 9.79 10.35 12.85
CA GLY A 220 10.54 9.11 12.95
C GLY A 220 10.94 8.77 14.37
N ILE A 221 11.09 7.48 14.65
CA ILE A 221 11.55 7.00 15.94
C ILE A 221 12.86 6.24 15.78
N GLN A 222 13.83 6.56 16.63
CA GLN A 222 15.06 5.80 16.83
C GLN A 222 15.11 5.32 18.28
N SER A 223 15.66 4.12 18.49
CA SER A 223 15.87 3.55 19.82
C SER A 223 17.27 2.98 19.94
N SER A 224 17.84 3.00 21.14
CA SER A 224 19.02 2.20 21.47
C SER A 224 18.72 0.70 21.52
N GLN A 225 17.46 0.33 21.74
CA GLN A 225 17.01 -1.06 21.75
C GLN A 225 16.43 -1.40 20.39
N ASP A 226 17.33 -1.78 19.49
CA ASP A 226 17.01 -2.35 18.21
C ASP A 226 17.56 -3.78 18.09
N ASP A 227 16.84 -4.64 17.37
CA ASP A 227 17.37 -5.90 16.92
C ASP A 227 17.92 -5.71 15.50
N PRO A 228 19.14 -6.17 15.20
CA PRO A 228 19.78 -6.02 13.88
C PRO A 228 19.01 -6.67 12.72
N THR A 229 17.96 -7.44 13.02
CA THR A 229 17.09 -8.16 12.08
C THR A 229 15.69 -7.56 12.02
N PHE A 230 15.13 -7.14 13.16
CA PHE A 230 13.71 -6.76 13.26
C PHE A 230 13.47 -5.26 13.44
N GLY A 231 14.53 -4.46 13.65
CA GLY A 231 14.41 -3.02 13.86
C GLY A 231 14.19 -2.66 15.32
N VAL A 232 13.58 -1.49 15.58
CA VAL A 232 13.37 -1.02 16.95
C VAL A 232 12.46 -1.97 17.75
N ASN A 233 12.93 -2.45 18.89
CA ASN A 233 12.18 -3.38 19.76
C ASN A 233 11.18 -2.63 20.65
N THR A 234 11.52 -1.40 21.02
CA THR A 234 10.60 -0.50 21.73
C THR A 234 9.41 -0.12 20.85
N PRO A 235 8.19 -0.05 21.40
CA PRO A 235 7.02 0.36 20.64
C PRO A 235 7.21 1.74 20.02
N ALA A 236 7.18 1.84 18.69
CA ALA A 236 7.41 3.09 17.96
C ALA A 236 6.14 3.97 17.90
N TYR A 237 5.56 4.21 19.07
CA TYR A 237 4.36 5.02 19.29
C TYR A 237 4.69 6.27 20.11
N PHE A 238 4.05 7.38 19.78
CA PHE A 238 4.05 8.60 20.58
C PHE A 238 2.68 9.28 20.54
N ALA A 239 2.41 10.16 21.49
CA ALA A 239 1.21 10.98 21.50
C ALA A 239 1.57 12.43 21.17
N ALA A 240 0.70 13.10 20.41
CA ALA A 240 0.88 14.48 19.97
C ALA A 240 -0.41 15.28 20.16
N ASP A 241 -0.27 16.53 20.54
CA ASP A 241 -1.38 17.47 20.68
C ASP A 241 -0.92 18.91 20.41
N ASP A 242 -1.86 19.86 20.39
CA ASP A 242 -1.59 21.29 20.27
C ASP A 242 -0.65 21.66 19.11
N PHE A 243 -0.82 21.01 17.95
CA PHE A 243 -0.02 21.34 16.76
C PHE A 243 -0.34 22.77 16.34
N THR A 244 0.66 23.64 16.50
CA THR A 244 0.53 25.07 16.28
C THR A 244 1.25 25.45 15.00
N PHE A 245 0.55 26.19 14.15
CA PHE A 245 1.06 26.67 12.87
C PHE A 245 0.44 28.02 12.52
N THR A 246 1.13 28.77 11.67
CA THR A 246 0.59 30.02 11.12
C THR A 246 0.09 29.79 9.71
N THR A 247 -1.04 30.42 9.36
CA THR A 247 -1.56 30.41 7.99
C THR A 247 -1.28 31.74 7.31
N ALA A 248 -0.88 31.70 6.04
CA ALA A 248 -0.82 32.91 5.24
C ALA A 248 -2.23 33.47 4.98
N ALA A 249 -2.36 34.81 4.99
CA ALA A 249 -3.58 35.45 4.49
C ALA A 249 -3.79 35.03 3.03
N ALA A 250 -4.99 34.58 2.67
CA ALA A 250 -5.29 34.23 1.29
C ALA A 250 -4.95 35.44 0.39
N ALA A 251 -4.02 35.27 -0.54
CA ALA A 251 -3.78 36.28 -1.57
C ALA A 251 -5.09 36.44 -2.33
N VAL A 252 -5.75 37.59 -2.19
CA VAL A 252 -6.94 37.94 -2.97
C VAL A 252 -6.55 37.77 -4.44
N PRO A 253 -7.15 36.84 -5.21
CA PRO A 253 -6.92 36.81 -6.64
C PRO A 253 -7.46 38.13 -7.17
N GLU A 254 -6.62 39.01 -7.71
CA GLU A 254 -7.11 40.25 -8.30
C GLU A 254 -8.11 39.91 -9.41
N PRO A 255 -9.42 40.21 -9.27
CA PRO A 255 -10.36 39.95 -10.36
C PRO A 255 -10.30 41.03 -11.45
N SER A 256 -9.39 42.01 -11.34
CA SER A 256 -9.43 43.24 -12.15
C SER A 256 -8.34 43.35 -13.23
N GLY A 257 -7.19 42.68 -13.12
CA GLY A 257 -6.10 42.86 -14.08
C GLY A 257 -6.40 42.31 -15.49
N LEU A 258 -6.90 41.07 -15.57
CA LEU A 258 -7.16 40.39 -16.84
C LEU A 258 -8.48 40.82 -17.50
N ALA A 259 -9.50 41.14 -16.71
CA ALA A 259 -10.77 41.66 -17.21
C ALA A 259 -10.64 43.07 -17.80
N LEU A 260 -9.78 43.93 -17.23
CA LEU A 260 -9.51 45.28 -17.76
C LEU A 260 -8.59 45.27 -18.99
N MET A 261 -7.65 44.31 -19.10
CA MET A 261 -6.89 44.11 -20.36
C MET A 261 -7.78 43.62 -21.51
N GLY A 262 -8.72 42.70 -21.24
CA GLY A 262 -9.66 42.21 -22.25
C GLY A 262 -10.61 43.30 -22.78
N LEU A 263 -11.09 44.19 -21.91
CA LEU A 263 -11.94 45.32 -22.30
C LEU A 263 -11.15 46.46 -22.98
N GLY A 264 -9.86 46.62 -22.64
CA GLY A 264 -8.96 47.57 -23.31
C GLY A 264 -8.63 47.18 -24.75
N LEU A 265 -8.39 45.88 -25.02
CA LEU A 265 -8.13 45.39 -26.38
C LEU A 265 -9.39 45.32 -27.26
N ALA A 266 -10.57 45.04 -26.69
CA ALA A 266 -11.84 45.10 -27.43
C ALA A 266 -12.26 46.54 -27.80
N GLY A 267 -11.91 47.53 -26.96
CA GLY A 267 -12.13 48.95 -27.24
C GLY A 267 -11.21 49.54 -28.32
N LEU A 268 -9.99 49.00 -28.47
CA LEU A 268 -9.02 49.46 -29.48
C LEU A 268 -9.23 48.83 -30.88
N LEU A 269 -9.98 47.73 -30.98
CA LEU A 269 -10.33 47.09 -32.25
C LEU A 269 -11.68 47.55 -32.83
N GLY A 270 -12.48 48.32 -32.08
CA GLY A 270 -13.77 48.87 -32.52
C GLY A 270 -13.69 50.19 -33.31
N LEU A 271 -12.53 50.83 -33.38
CA LEU A 271 -12.36 52.17 -33.97
C LEU A 271 -11.12 52.24 -34.88
N LYS A 272 -11.11 51.47 -35.97
CA LYS A 272 -10.50 51.76 -37.28
C LYS A 272 -10.28 50.45 -38.04
N ALA A 273 -11.20 50.14 -38.97
CA ALA A 273 -10.87 49.68 -40.32
C ALA A 273 -12.13 49.16 -41.01
N ARG A 274 -12.82 50.05 -41.72
CA ARG A 274 -13.55 49.66 -42.93
C ARG A 274 -12.52 49.23 -43.97
N ARG A 275 -12.60 47.98 -44.43
CA ARG A 275 -12.33 47.44 -45.80
C ARG A 275 -11.47 46.16 -45.78
N ARG A 276 -12.14 45.08 -46.22
CA ARG A 276 -11.70 43.94 -47.08
C ARG A 276 -10.36 43.23 -46.79
N VAL A 277 -10.41 41.91 -47.02
CA VAL A 277 -9.33 40.89 -47.16
C VAL A 277 -9.30 39.97 -45.91
N ALA A 278 -9.97 38.81 -45.93
CA ALA A 278 -9.59 37.54 -46.56
C ALA A 278 -8.27 36.96 -46.04
N ALA A 279 -8.34 36.08 -45.03
CA ALA A 279 -7.53 34.86 -44.90
C ALA A 279 -7.95 34.10 -43.63
N LEU A 280 -8.45 32.88 -43.82
CA LEU A 280 -8.47 31.84 -42.79
C LEU A 280 -7.02 31.49 -42.41
N LEU A 281 -6.74 31.26 -41.13
CA LEU A 281 -5.89 30.15 -40.69
C LEU A 281 -6.15 29.84 -39.21
N PRO A 282 -6.26 28.55 -38.82
CA PRO A 282 -6.58 28.12 -37.46
C PRO A 282 -5.32 28.08 -36.59
N CYS A 283 -5.41 28.61 -35.37
CA CYS A 283 -4.37 28.41 -34.36
C CYS A 283 -4.46 26.98 -33.81
N VAL A 284 -3.47 26.20 -34.23
CA VAL A 284 -3.02 24.92 -33.71
C VAL A 284 -3.13 24.85 -32.18
N LEU A 285 -3.95 23.92 -31.68
CA LEU A 285 -3.76 23.32 -30.37
C LEU A 285 -2.40 22.59 -30.40
N LEU A 286 -1.36 23.19 -29.82
CA LEU A 286 -0.23 22.42 -29.32
C LEU A 286 -0.64 21.86 -27.96
N ALA A 287 -1.30 20.70 -27.99
CA ALA A 287 -1.26 19.79 -26.86
C ALA A 287 0.18 19.31 -26.74
N THR A 288 0.94 19.89 -25.83
CA THR A 288 2.17 19.27 -25.34
C THR A 288 1.74 18.04 -24.54
N SER A 289 1.65 16.90 -25.21
CA SER A 289 1.81 15.62 -24.53
C SER A 289 3.23 15.62 -23.97
N ALA A 290 3.36 16.00 -22.69
CA ALA A 290 4.51 15.55 -21.94
C ALA A 290 4.43 14.03 -21.97
N LEU A 291 5.27 13.39 -22.79
CA LEU A 291 5.59 11.99 -22.55
C LEU A 291 6.21 11.99 -21.17
N GLU A 292 5.45 11.53 -20.18
CA GLU A 292 6.05 11.07 -18.93
C GLU A 292 7.12 10.07 -19.34
N ALA A 293 8.36 10.34 -18.91
CA ALA A 293 9.42 9.38 -19.02
C ALA A 293 8.99 8.18 -18.16
N ARG A 294 8.42 7.15 -18.79
CA ARG A 294 8.21 5.87 -18.14
C ARG A 294 9.59 5.31 -17.86
N ALA A 295 9.90 5.07 -16.59
CA ALA A 295 10.89 4.05 -16.30
C ALA A 295 10.28 2.70 -16.76
N GLY A 296 11.06 1.86 -17.44
CA GLY A 296 10.70 0.54 -17.98
C GLY A 296 9.60 0.46 -19.06
N SER A 297 9.57 -0.67 -19.78
CA SER A 297 8.59 -0.92 -20.85
C SER A 297 7.21 -1.40 -20.37
N PHE A 298 7.10 -1.86 -19.13
CA PHE A 298 5.93 -2.57 -18.60
C PHE A 298 5.18 -1.78 -17.51
N ALA A 299 4.06 -2.34 -17.04
CA ALA A 299 3.25 -1.72 -16.00
C ALA A 299 4.09 -1.47 -14.72
N PRO A 300 4.02 -0.27 -14.13
CA PRO A 300 4.79 0.06 -12.94
C PRO A 300 4.22 -0.58 -11.67
N GLN A 301 4.95 -0.42 -10.57
CA GLN A 301 4.56 -0.89 -9.24
C GLN A 301 3.21 -0.31 -8.77
N VAL A 302 2.54 -0.98 -7.83
CA VAL A 302 1.29 -0.50 -7.24
C VAL A 302 1.48 0.88 -6.61
N GLY A 303 0.42 1.71 -6.65
CA GLY A 303 0.50 3.12 -6.27
C GLY A 303 0.97 4.05 -7.39
N GLN A 304 1.45 3.51 -8.52
CA GLN A 304 1.77 4.31 -9.72
C GLN A 304 0.69 4.22 -10.80
N ALA A 305 0.57 5.28 -11.60
CA ALA A 305 -0.39 5.34 -12.70
C ALA A 305 -0.12 4.24 -13.74
N GLY A 306 -1.14 3.45 -14.06
CA GLY A 306 -1.04 2.35 -15.01
C GLY A 306 -0.51 1.03 -14.43
N SER A 307 -0.37 0.92 -13.11
CA SER A 307 -0.10 -0.37 -12.45
C SER A 307 -1.22 -1.38 -12.69
N LEU A 308 -0.86 -2.67 -12.79
CA LEU A 308 -1.78 -3.79 -13.01
C LEU A 308 -1.77 -4.79 -11.84
N GLY A 309 -1.18 -4.45 -10.69
CA GLY A 309 -1.17 -5.32 -9.52
C GLY A 309 -2.58 -5.60 -9.00
N ILE A 310 -2.89 -6.87 -8.76
CA ILE A 310 -4.24 -7.30 -8.35
C ILE A 310 -4.27 -7.49 -6.84
N ALA A 311 -4.97 -6.61 -6.12
CA ALA A 311 -5.08 -6.69 -4.67
C ALA A 311 -5.60 -8.07 -4.22
N ARG A 312 -5.00 -8.66 -3.18
CA ARG A 312 -5.35 -9.99 -2.64
C ARG A 312 -6.83 -10.10 -2.25
N SER A 313 -7.40 -9.00 -1.79
CA SER A 313 -8.81 -8.86 -1.41
C SER A 313 -9.75 -8.65 -2.60
N SER A 314 -9.23 -8.64 -3.83
CA SER A 314 -10.03 -8.40 -5.03
C SER A 314 -11.16 -9.42 -5.15
N PRO A 315 -12.41 -8.98 -5.42
CA PRO A 315 -13.53 -9.89 -5.64
C PRO A 315 -13.40 -10.66 -6.96
N LEU A 316 -12.36 -10.41 -7.76
CA LEU A 316 -12.05 -11.19 -8.94
C LEU A 316 -11.67 -12.63 -8.60
N PHE A 317 -11.10 -12.88 -7.42
CA PHE A 317 -10.69 -14.23 -7.04
C PHE A 317 -11.90 -15.08 -6.65
N GLN A 318 -12.14 -16.13 -7.44
CA GLN A 318 -13.20 -17.11 -7.21
C GLN A 318 -12.72 -18.25 -6.30
N GLU A 319 -11.47 -18.65 -6.45
CA GLU A 319 -10.84 -19.76 -5.73
C GLU A 319 -9.36 -19.46 -5.48
N TRP A 320 -8.71 -20.35 -4.72
CA TRP A 320 -7.28 -20.30 -4.40
C TRP A 320 -6.70 -21.70 -4.59
N ALA A 321 -5.38 -21.80 -4.71
CA ALA A 321 -4.70 -23.09 -4.68
C ALA A 321 -5.16 -23.94 -3.48
N SER A 322 -5.54 -25.18 -3.74
CA SER A 322 -6.18 -26.08 -2.77
C SER A 322 -5.27 -27.23 -2.33
N SER A 323 -4.21 -27.51 -3.09
CA SER A 323 -3.27 -28.59 -2.76
C SER A 323 -1.84 -28.30 -3.20
N VAL A 324 -0.88 -28.86 -2.47
CA VAL A 324 0.52 -28.91 -2.88
C VAL A 324 0.76 -30.25 -3.58
N VAL A 325 1.09 -30.20 -4.87
CA VAL A 325 1.40 -31.38 -5.68
C VAL A 325 2.84 -31.83 -5.43
N SER A 326 3.77 -30.87 -5.39
CA SER A 326 5.19 -31.14 -5.07
C SER A 326 5.91 -29.86 -4.66
N ILE A 327 7.01 -30.02 -3.93
CA ILE A 327 7.95 -28.94 -3.61
C ILE A 327 9.38 -29.46 -3.70
N THR A 328 10.28 -28.63 -4.22
CA THR A 328 11.73 -28.83 -4.19
C THR A 328 12.34 -27.54 -3.68
N ARG A 329 12.91 -27.56 -2.48
CA ARG A 329 13.64 -26.40 -1.94
C ARG A 329 15.02 -26.29 -2.61
N GLY A 330 15.38 -25.10 -3.05
CA GLY A 330 16.72 -24.74 -3.49
C GLY A 330 17.63 -24.43 -2.29
N PRO A 331 18.96 -24.36 -2.52
CA PRO A 331 19.90 -23.80 -1.55
C PRO A 331 19.57 -22.33 -1.22
N GLN A 332 19.93 -21.87 -0.03
CA GLN A 332 19.87 -20.45 0.33
C GLN A 332 20.90 -19.60 -0.44
N ASP A 333 22.01 -20.22 -0.88
CA ASP A 333 22.99 -19.64 -1.78
C ASP A 333 23.56 -20.72 -2.69
N ILE A 334 23.14 -20.76 -3.94
CA ILE A 334 23.56 -21.73 -4.95
C ILE A 334 25.04 -21.60 -5.33
N SER A 335 25.67 -20.45 -5.07
CA SER A 335 27.09 -20.26 -5.32
C SER A 335 27.97 -20.98 -4.29
N ASN A 336 27.38 -21.34 -3.14
CA ASN A 336 28.02 -22.12 -2.08
C ASN A 336 27.57 -23.60 -2.12
N PRO A 337 28.45 -24.54 -2.51
CA PRO A 337 28.12 -25.97 -2.60
C PRO A 337 27.67 -26.62 -1.28
N ASN A 338 27.94 -25.99 -0.14
CA ASN A 338 27.56 -26.46 1.18
C ASN A 338 26.40 -25.66 1.80
N SER A 339 25.75 -24.79 1.03
CA SER A 339 24.62 -24.01 1.53
C SER A 339 23.51 -24.94 2.03
N PRO A 340 22.88 -24.63 3.18
CA PRO A 340 21.62 -25.28 3.54
C PRO A 340 20.55 -24.96 2.50
N LEU A 341 19.48 -25.75 2.49
CA LEU A 341 18.27 -25.45 1.72
C LEU A 341 17.46 -24.33 2.40
N ALA A 342 16.70 -23.58 1.62
CA ALA A 342 15.66 -22.71 2.17
C ALA A 342 14.67 -23.54 2.99
N SER A 343 14.21 -22.97 4.11
CA SER A 343 13.46 -23.72 5.13
C SER A 343 12.32 -22.94 5.77
N PHE A 344 12.10 -21.69 5.41
CA PHE A 344 11.02 -20.89 5.99
C PHE A 344 9.65 -21.30 5.43
N GLY A 345 8.65 -21.34 6.29
CA GLY A 345 7.28 -21.74 5.94
C GLY A 345 7.08 -23.23 5.66
N GLN A 346 5.83 -23.66 5.71
CA GLN A 346 5.39 -24.97 5.23
C GLN A 346 4.82 -24.87 3.82
N PRO A 347 4.94 -25.90 2.97
CA PRO A 347 4.37 -25.86 1.62
C PRO A 347 2.87 -25.54 1.59
N THR A 348 2.14 -25.96 2.62
CA THR A 348 0.70 -25.71 2.77
C THR A 348 0.35 -24.26 3.06
N ASP A 349 1.31 -23.42 3.44
CA ASP A 349 1.09 -22.02 3.76
C ASP A 349 0.73 -21.18 2.51
N ALA A 350 1.11 -21.66 1.32
CA ALA A 350 0.71 -21.09 0.03
C ALA A 350 -0.74 -21.42 -0.39
N LEU A 351 -1.47 -22.24 0.39
CA LEU A 351 -2.84 -22.65 0.08
C LEU A 351 -3.87 -21.68 0.66
N GLY A 352 -5.00 -21.58 -0.02
CA GLY A 352 -6.10 -20.73 0.42
C GLY A 352 -5.79 -19.23 0.37
N SER A 353 -6.71 -18.44 0.91
CA SER A 353 -6.65 -16.98 0.84
C SER A 353 -5.83 -16.32 1.95
N ALA A 354 -5.46 -17.07 3.00
CA ALA A 354 -4.92 -16.55 4.25
C ALA A 354 -3.52 -15.90 4.14
N GLY A 355 -2.73 -16.27 3.13
CA GLY A 355 -1.46 -15.59 2.82
C GLY A 355 -0.28 -15.98 3.70
N GLY A 356 -0.14 -17.26 4.03
CA GLY A 356 1.10 -17.77 4.62
C GLY A 356 2.23 -17.81 3.58
N ILE A 357 3.49 -17.82 4.02
CA ILE A 357 4.66 -17.73 3.16
C ILE A 357 5.37 -19.08 3.10
N VAL A 358 5.84 -19.46 1.91
CA VAL A 358 6.76 -20.59 1.70
C VAL A 358 7.89 -20.17 0.75
N SER A 359 9.11 -20.17 1.26
CA SER A 359 10.29 -19.76 0.49
C SER A 359 10.79 -20.85 -0.44
N LEU A 360 11.26 -20.54 -1.63
CA LEU A 360 11.70 -21.58 -2.56
C LEU A 360 13.20 -21.86 -2.45
N GLY A 361 14.05 -20.88 -2.13
CA GLY A 361 15.50 -20.97 -2.29
C GLY A 361 15.91 -20.91 -3.76
N ASP A 362 17.20 -20.67 -3.99
CA ASP A 362 17.77 -20.47 -5.34
C ASP A 362 17.44 -21.65 -6.27
N GLY A 363 16.62 -21.39 -7.29
CA GLY A 363 16.15 -22.36 -8.27
C GLY A 363 15.17 -23.41 -7.72
N GLY A 364 14.66 -23.21 -6.50
CA GLY A 364 13.61 -24.03 -5.91
C GLY A 364 12.28 -23.88 -6.66
N SER A 365 11.39 -24.84 -6.45
CA SER A 365 10.06 -24.82 -7.10
C SER A 365 8.98 -25.46 -6.25
N ILE A 366 7.74 -25.02 -6.45
CA ILE A 366 6.52 -25.60 -5.89
C ILE A 366 5.47 -25.73 -6.98
N THR A 367 4.77 -26.85 -7.01
CA THR A 367 3.62 -27.08 -7.89
C THR A 367 2.35 -27.15 -7.06
N LEU A 368 1.39 -26.30 -7.38
CA LEU A 368 0.09 -26.20 -6.72
C LEU A 368 -1.03 -26.73 -7.62
N GLY A 369 -2.01 -27.38 -7.01
CA GLY A 369 -3.22 -27.88 -7.65
C GLY A 369 -4.47 -27.12 -7.21
N PHE A 370 -5.53 -27.24 -8.01
CA PHE A 370 -6.78 -26.52 -7.84
C PHE A 370 -7.97 -27.49 -7.90
N ASP A 371 -9.03 -27.21 -7.14
CA ASP A 371 -10.24 -28.03 -7.09
C ASP A 371 -11.03 -27.90 -8.40
N ALA A 372 -11.20 -26.67 -8.88
CA ALA A 372 -11.64 -26.37 -10.24
C ALA A 372 -10.44 -26.09 -11.16
N PRO A 373 -10.41 -26.64 -12.39
CA PRO A 373 -9.44 -26.20 -13.38
C PRO A 373 -9.55 -24.69 -13.64
N ILE A 374 -8.41 -24.01 -13.78
CA ILE A 374 -8.33 -22.63 -14.25
C ILE A 374 -8.68 -22.62 -15.74
N THR A 375 -9.52 -21.66 -16.14
CA THR A 375 -10.02 -21.51 -17.51
C THR A 375 -9.59 -20.17 -18.08
N ASN A 376 -9.21 -20.13 -19.35
CA ASN A 376 -8.92 -18.89 -20.05
C ASN A 376 -10.17 -17.99 -20.18
N GLY A 377 -10.07 -16.77 -19.67
CA GLY A 377 -11.08 -15.72 -19.70
C GLY A 377 -10.57 -14.45 -20.39
N THR A 378 -11.10 -13.29 -19.97
CA THR A 378 -10.64 -11.99 -20.46
C THR A 378 -9.61 -11.41 -19.48
N GLY A 379 -8.39 -11.17 -19.95
CA GLY A 379 -7.29 -10.69 -19.09
C GLY A 379 -6.75 -11.80 -18.21
N ALA A 380 -6.12 -11.43 -17.08
CA ALA A 380 -5.51 -12.40 -16.17
C ALA A 380 -6.53 -13.45 -15.65
N ASP A 381 -6.12 -14.71 -15.64
CA ASP A 381 -6.92 -15.86 -15.22
C ASP A 381 -6.58 -16.34 -13.81
N PHE A 382 -5.38 -16.01 -13.35
CA PHE A 382 -4.93 -16.21 -11.98
C PHE A 382 -3.85 -15.18 -11.66
N ALA A 383 -3.53 -15.05 -10.37
CA ALA A 383 -2.45 -14.19 -9.91
C ALA A 383 -1.58 -14.90 -8.88
N VAL A 384 -0.27 -14.67 -8.96
CA VAL A 384 0.72 -15.19 -8.01
C VAL A 384 1.16 -14.08 -7.06
N PHE A 385 1.14 -14.39 -5.77
CA PHE A 385 1.46 -13.46 -4.70
C PHE A 385 2.78 -13.81 -4.04
N GLU A 386 3.50 -12.76 -3.66
CA GLU A 386 4.80 -12.81 -2.98
C GLU A 386 4.73 -11.86 -1.76
N ASN A 387 5.83 -11.59 -1.05
CA ASN A 387 5.88 -10.80 0.18
C ASN A 387 6.80 -9.55 0.11
N GLY A 388 7.15 -9.09 -1.09
CA GLY A 388 7.99 -7.94 -1.33
C GLY A 388 7.41 -6.64 -0.78
N PHE A 389 8.19 -5.58 -0.74
CA PHE A 389 7.80 -4.31 -0.11
C PHE A 389 8.42 -3.14 -0.86
N LEU A 390 7.79 -1.96 -0.83
CA LEU A 390 8.37 -0.82 -1.54
C LEU A 390 9.66 -0.42 -0.82
N SER A 391 10.69 -0.12 -1.60
CA SER A 391 12.03 0.15 -1.11
C SER A 391 12.78 0.94 -2.17
N GLY A 392 13.57 1.93 -1.78
CA GLY A 392 14.36 2.74 -2.72
C GLY A 392 13.64 3.93 -3.38
N GLY A 393 12.36 4.17 -3.08
CA GLY A 393 11.60 5.33 -3.57
C GLY A 393 11.16 5.24 -5.04
N ASN A 394 10.32 6.17 -5.52
CA ASN A 394 9.85 6.23 -6.92
C ASN A 394 9.24 4.91 -7.47
N GLY A 395 8.58 4.10 -6.64
CA GLY A 395 7.99 2.81 -7.02
C GLY A 395 8.99 1.69 -7.28
N LEU A 396 10.25 1.88 -6.85
CA LEU A 396 11.16 0.77 -6.62
C LEU A 396 10.64 -0.09 -5.46
N ALA A 397 10.97 -1.37 -5.49
CA ALA A 397 10.56 -2.34 -4.48
C ALA A 397 11.60 -3.44 -4.31
N TYR A 398 11.70 -3.99 -3.11
CA TYR A 398 12.34 -5.28 -2.92
C TYR A 398 11.41 -6.34 -3.51
N LEU A 399 11.87 -7.03 -4.54
CA LEU A 399 11.09 -7.99 -5.32
C LEU A 399 11.94 -9.23 -5.56
N GLU A 400 11.55 -10.36 -4.98
CA GLU A 400 12.08 -11.67 -5.34
C GLU A 400 11.18 -12.26 -6.43
N LEU A 401 11.78 -12.76 -7.51
CA LEU A 401 11.06 -13.08 -8.73
C LEU A 401 10.95 -14.59 -8.94
N ALA A 402 9.88 -15.01 -9.60
CA ALA A 402 9.72 -16.39 -10.01
C ALA A 402 9.09 -16.53 -11.40
N PHE A 403 9.46 -17.59 -12.08
CA PHE A 403 8.75 -18.05 -13.26
C PHE A 403 7.46 -18.75 -12.90
N VAL A 404 6.51 -18.62 -13.82
CA VAL A 404 5.22 -19.30 -13.76
C VAL A 404 5.08 -20.23 -14.95
N ASP A 405 4.79 -21.48 -14.62
CA ASP A 405 4.51 -22.55 -15.57
C ASP A 405 3.12 -23.13 -15.29
N VAL A 406 2.37 -23.51 -16.32
CA VAL A 406 1.05 -24.12 -16.18
C VAL A 406 0.98 -25.49 -16.83
N SER A 407 0.11 -26.35 -16.31
CA SER A 407 -0.12 -27.70 -16.84
C SER A 407 -1.59 -28.09 -16.80
N SER A 408 -2.03 -28.80 -17.84
CA SER A 408 -3.36 -29.43 -17.89
C SER A 408 -3.36 -30.90 -17.45
N ASP A 409 -2.19 -31.56 -17.46
CA ASP A 409 -2.07 -33.02 -17.22
C ASP A 409 -1.10 -33.39 -16.08
N GLY A 410 -0.44 -32.41 -15.46
CA GLY A 410 0.53 -32.59 -14.38
C GLY A 410 1.88 -33.18 -14.82
N VAL A 411 2.09 -33.36 -16.13
CA VAL A 411 3.32 -33.90 -16.71
C VAL A 411 4.03 -32.86 -17.57
N HIS A 412 3.29 -32.20 -18.46
CA HIS A 412 3.82 -31.18 -19.35
C HIS A 412 3.53 -29.79 -18.78
N PHE A 413 4.60 -29.01 -18.58
CA PHE A 413 4.53 -27.65 -18.05
C PHE A 413 4.95 -26.65 -19.11
N PHE A 414 4.21 -25.55 -19.21
CA PHE A 414 4.41 -24.50 -20.21
C PHE A 414 4.61 -23.16 -19.50
N ARG A 415 5.77 -22.56 -19.72
CA ARG A 415 6.22 -21.32 -19.09
C ARG A 415 5.65 -20.09 -19.80
N PHE A 416 5.21 -19.11 -19.03
CA PHE A 416 4.94 -17.76 -19.54
C PHE A 416 6.21 -17.08 -20.05
N PRO A 417 6.17 -16.38 -21.20
CA PRO A 417 7.37 -15.81 -21.83
C PRO A 417 7.86 -14.53 -21.13
N SER A 418 8.30 -14.68 -19.88
CA SER A 418 8.83 -13.59 -19.05
C SER A 418 9.94 -12.77 -19.71
N ILE A 419 9.98 -11.48 -19.41
CA ILE A 419 11.00 -10.53 -19.86
C ILE A 419 11.49 -9.74 -18.65
N SER A 420 12.81 -9.56 -18.56
CA SER A 420 13.44 -8.67 -17.60
C SER A 420 14.33 -7.65 -18.31
N GLU A 421 14.06 -6.38 -18.07
CA GLU A 421 14.90 -5.24 -18.48
C GLU A 421 15.79 -4.76 -17.31
N THR A 422 15.93 -5.56 -16.26
CA THR A 422 16.85 -5.27 -15.15
C THR A 422 18.29 -5.22 -15.66
N GLN A 423 19.05 -4.22 -15.21
CA GLN A 423 20.47 -4.12 -15.56
C GLN A 423 21.23 -5.33 -15.00
N ALA A 424 22.21 -5.86 -15.73
CA ALA A 424 23.02 -7.00 -15.31
C ALA A 424 24.52 -6.68 -15.21
N ASP A 425 24.88 -5.39 -15.19
CA ASP A 425 26.26 -4.92 -15.08
C ASP A 425 26.76 -4.96 -13.62
N THR A 426 25.86 -4.75 -12.66
CA THR A 426 26.14 -4.76 -11.22
C THR A 426 25.12 -5.64 -10.49
N GLN A 427 25.58 -6.55 -9.63
CA GLN A 427 24.69 -7.44 -8.87
C GLN A 427 23.73 -6.61 -8.01
N VAL A 428 22.43 -6.91 -8.09
CA VAL A 428 21.45 -6.44 -7.09
C VAL A 428 21.70 -7.24 -5.82
N GLY A 429 22.13 -6.55 -4.76
CA GLY A 429 22.45 -7.19 -3.48
C GLY A 429 21.22 -7.79 -2.80
N ALA A 430 21.45 -8.54 -1.72
CA ALA A 430 20.44 -9.31 -0.97
C ALA A 430 19.19 -8.53 -0.52
N PHE A 431 19.24 -7.19 -0.48
CA PHE A 431 18.13 -6.30 -0.11
C PHE A 431 17.95 -5.16 -1.12
N GLY A 432 18.49 -5.32 -2.33
CA GLY A 432 18.42 -4.31 -3.39
C GLY A 432 17.01 -4.18 -3.95
N SER A 433 16.67 -2.99 -4.43
CA SER A 433 15.36 -2.69 -5.00
C SER A 433 15.37 -2.80 -6.53
N LEU A 434 14.26 -3.25 -7.09
CA LEU A 434 13.98 -3.32 -8.51
C LEU A 434 12.87 -2.36 -8.92
N ASP A 435 12.89 -1.96 -10.18
CA ASP A 435 11.79 -1.26 -10.82
C ASP A 435 10.86 -2.26 -11.50
N ALA A 436 9.61 -2.36 -11.01
CA ALA A 436 8.61 -3.28 -11.55
C ALA A 436 8.27 -3.00 -13.03
N SER A 437 8.48 -1.78 -13.50
CA SER A 437 8.26 -1.43 -14.91
C SER A 437 9.24 -2.13 -15.86
N ASN A 438 10.35 -2.69 -15.36
CA ASN A 438 11.30 -3.48 -16.14
C ASN A 438 10.93 -4.98 -16.20
N LEU A 439 9.81 -5.39 -15.60
CA LEU A 439 9.47 -6.81 -15.41
C LEU A 439 8.16 -7.17 -16.11
N HIS A 440 8.10 -8.31 -16.77
CA HIS A 440 6.90 -8.86 -17.40
C HIS A 440 6.83 -10.36 -17.18
N ASP A 441 5.64 -10.86 -16.81
CA ASP A 441 5.33 -12.27 -16.56
C ASP A 441 6.27 -12.99 -15.60
N LEU A 442 6.74 -12.23 -14.61
CA LEU A 442 7.47 -12.73 -13.45
C LEU A 442 6.58 -12.54 -12.23
N ALA A 443 6.33 -13.64 -11.51
CA ALA A 443 5.72 -13.54 -10.20
C ALA A 443 6.64 -12.74 -9.26
N GLY A 444 6.07 -12.10 -8.25
CA GLY A 444 6.81 -11.20 -7.36
C GLY A 444 7.09 -9.82 -7.94
N LYS A 445 6.54 -9.48 -9.11
CA LYS A 445 6.63 -8.13 -9.66
C LYS A 445 5.95 -7.06 -8.77
N TYR A 446 4.92 -7.44 -8.02
CA TYR A 446 4.18 -6.53 -7.15
C TYR A 446 4.37 -6.88 -5.69
N VAL A 447 4.42 -5.86 -4.85
CA VAL A 447 4.63 -5.97 -3.40
C VAL A 447 3.50 -6.74 -2.70
N ALA A 448 3.78 -7.14 -1.47
CA ALA A 448 2.90 -7.86 -0.57
C ALA A 448 1.46 -7.31 -0.59
N GLY A 449 0.52 -8.24 -0.66
CA GLY A 449 -0.90 -7.92 -0.79
C GLY A 449 -1.36 -7.68 -2.24
N TYR A 450 -0.47 -7.68 -3.23
CA TYR A 450 -0.82 -7.57 -4.65
C TYR A 450 -0.19 -8.71 -5.46
N GLY A 451 -1.01 -9.34 -6.30
CA GLY A 451 -0.60 -10.45 -7.14
C GLY A 451 -0.23 -9.98 -8.54
N THR A 452 0.73 -10.68 -9.15
CA THR A 452 1.01 -10.56 -10.58
C THR A 452 0.02 -11.43 -11.35
N GLY A 453 -0.80 -10.82 -12.19
CA GLY A 453 -1.78 -11.53 -13.01
C GLY A 453 -1.14 -12.19 -14.24
N PHE A 454 -1.63 -13.38 -14.59
CA PHE A 454 -1.19 -14.18 -15.74
C PHE A 454 -2.38 -14.53 -16.63
N ASP A 455 -2.32 -14.20 -17.91
CA ASP A 455 -3.38 -14.41 -18.91
C ASP A 455 -3.07 -15.67 -19.75
N LEU A 456 -3.84 -16.74 -19.58
CA LEU A 456 -3.58 -18.02 -20.25
C LEU A 456 -3.68 -17.93 -21.77
N SER A 457 -4.24 -16.86 -22.33
CA SER A 457 -4.34 -16.68 -23.77
C SER A 457 -2.98 -16.48 -24.42
N GLU A 458 -1.99 -16.04 -23.64
CA GLU A 458 -0.58 -15.93 -24.06
C GLU A 458 0.06 -17.29 -24.35
N LEU A 459 -0.49 -18.35 -23.75
CA LEU A 459 -0.07 -19.73 -23.96
C LEU A 459 -1.00 -20.50 -24.91
N ALA A 460 -2.02 -19.85 -25.47
CA ALA A 460 -2.96 -20.52 -26.36
C ALA A 460 -2.25 -21.04 -27.62
N GLY A 461 -2.34 -22.35 -27.86
CA GLY A 461 -1.81 -22.97 -29.06
C GLY A 461 -0.30 -23.22 -29.07
N VAL A 462 0.43 -22.96 -27.98
CA VAL A 462 1.88 -23.25 -27.88
C VAL A 462 2.19 -24.75 -27.97
N SER A 463 1.23 -25.61 -27.59
CA SER A 463 1.39 -27.06 -27.59
C SER A 463 0.04 -27.79 -27.60
N PRO A 464 -0.07 -28.96 -28.26
CA PRO A 464 -1.27 -29.80 -28.18
C PRO A 464 -1.48 -30.44 -26.79
N PHE A 465 -0.49 -30.38 -25.89
CA PHE A 465 -0.60 -30.91 -24.52
C PHE A 465 -1.11 -29.88 -23.50
N LEU A 466 -1.28 -28.62 -23.91
CA LEU A 466 -1.85 -27.57 -23.08
C LEU A 466 -3.28 -27.26 -23.53
N ASP A 467 -4.23 -27.45 -22.63
CA ASP A 467 -5.58 -26.92 -22.75
C ASP A 467 -5.72 -25.73 -21.80
N VAL A 468 -5.63 -24.51 -22.35
CA VAL A 468 -5.75 -23.25 -21.59
C VAL A 468 -7.14 -23.07 -20.96
N ASN A 469 -8.14 -23.87 -21.34
CA ASN A 469 -9.45 -23.90 -20.68
C ASN A 469 -9.55 -24.98 -19.61
N ARG A 470 -8.44 -25.67 -19.30
CA ARG A 470 -8.41 -26.74 -18.30
C ARG A 470 -7.01 -26.87 -17.70
N VAL A 471 -6.47 -25.78 -17.18
CA VAL A 471 -5.22 -25.78 -16.42
C VAL A 471 -5.51 -26.31 -15.02
N THR A 472 -4.83 -27.38 -14.62
CA THR A 472 -5.07 -28.07 -13.34
C THR A 472 -3.95 -27.85 -12.33
N GLN A 473 -2.78 -27.41 -12.79
CA GLN A 473 -1.62 -27.15 -11.94
C GLN A 473 -0.86 -25.91 -12.40
N VAL A 474 -0.34 -25.18 -11.42
CA VAL A 474 0.57 -24.05 -11.60
C VAL A 474 1.87 -24.38 -10.87
N ARG A 475 3.00 -24.27 -11.55
CA ARG A 475 4.33 -24.39 -10.95
C ARG A 475 4.98 -23.03 -10.89
N ILE A 476 5.47 -22.70 -9.70
CA ILE A 476 6.28 -21.52 -9.42
C ILE A 476 7.71 -21.98 -9.24
N THR A 477 8.64 -21.36 -9.96
CA THR A 477 10.08 -21.66 -9.88
C THR A 477 10.83 -20.38 -9.62
N ASP A 478 11.61 -20.36 -8.55
CA ASP A 478 12.48 -19.25 -8.19
C ASP A 478 13.39 -18.81 -9.36
N VAL A 479 13.58 -17.50 -9.49
CA VAL A 479 14.62 -16.92 -10.33
C VAL A 479 15.89 -16.75 -9.49
N VAL A 480 16.97 -17.40 -9.92
CA VAL A 480 18.29 -17.15 -9.33
C VAL A 480 18.82 -15.81 -9.88
N GLY A 481 18.74 -14.76 -9.07
CA GLY A 481 19.12 -13.37 -9.40
C GLY A 481 20.59 -13.07 -9.65
N SER A 482 21.43 -14.11 -9.74
CA SER A 482 22.86 -13.92 -9.92
C SER A 482 23.20 -13.38 -11.32
N ILE A 483 24.04 -12.35 -11.39
CA ILE A 483 24.64 -11.92 -12.66
C ILE A 483 25.76 -12.86 -13.15
N ASP A 484 26.17 -13.83 -12.35
CA ASP A 484 27.13 -14.86 -12.78
C ASP A 484 26.41 -15.91 -13.64
N PRO A 485 26.76 -16.06 -14.93
CA PRO A 485 26.05 -16.95 -15.85
C PRO A 485 26.16 -18.44 -15.50
N ARG A 486 26.97 -18.82 -14.50
CA ARG A 486 27.02 -20.19 -13.96
C ARG A 486 25.83 -20.51 -13.08
N TYR A 487 25.23 -19.50 -12.45
CA TYR A 487 24.16 -19.62 -11.47
C TYR A 487 22.88 -18.91 -11.93
N GLY A 488 23.07 -17.75 -12.57
CA GLY A 488 22.01 -16.85 -12.97
C GLY A 488 21.00 -17.44 -13.94
N THR A 489 19.75 -17.12 -13.67
CA THR A 489 18.60 -17.51 -14.47
C THR A 489 18.36 -16.52 -15.61
N ARG A 490 17.81 -17.00 -16.74
CA ARG A 490 17.55 -16.18 -17.94
C ARG A 490 16.07 -16.10 -18.31
N ASP A 491 15.66 -14.94 -18.79
CA ASP A 491 14.33 -14.68 -19.31
C ASP A 491 14.08 -15.34 -20.69
N SER A 492 12.90 -15.12 -21.28
CA SER A 492 12.51 -15.69 -22.57
C SER A 492 13.34 -15.18 -23.77
N GLN A 493 14.06 -14.08 -23.61
CA GLN A 493 14.94 -13.48 -24.62
C GLN A 493 16.42 -13.88 -24.41
N GLY A 494 16.71 -14.61 -23.33
CA GLY A 494 18.05 -15.05 -22.97
C GLY A 494 18.85 -14.02 -22.16
N HIS A 495 18.23 -12.95 -21.67
CA HIS A 495 18.87 -12.00 -20.76
C HIS A 495 18.92 -12.57 -19.35
N LEU A 496 19.99 -12.26 -18.60
CA LEU A 496 20.03 -12.61 -17.17
C LEU A 496 18.99 -11.76 -16.43
N ILE A 497 18.31 -12.38 -15.48
CA ILE A 497 17.40 -11.67 -14.56
C ILE A 497 18.21 -11.38 -13.30
N ASN A 498 18.34 -10.09 -12.95
CA ASN A 498 19.13 -9.63 -11.82
C ASN A 498 18.20 -9.10 -10.72
N ASP A 499 17.68 -10.00 -9.90
CA ASP A 499 16.94 -9.69 -8.67
C ASP A 499 17.83 -9.95 -7.42
N PRO A 500 17.35 -9.71 -6.19
CA PRO A 500 18.19 -9.77 -4.99
C PRO A 500 18.97 -11.08 -4.86
N PHE A 501 20.31 -10.98 -4.88
CA PHE A 501 21.19 -12.15 -4.76
C PHE A 501 22.56 -11.77 -4.16
N SER A 502 23.19 -12.61 -3.33
CA SER A 502 22.67 -13.86 -2.74
C SER A 502 21.77 -13.57 -1.54
N THR A 503 20.78 -14.42 -1.25
CA THR A 503 19.89 -14.34 -0.08
C THR A 503 20.12 -15.54 0.88
N PRO A 504 21.28 -15.64 1.56
CA PRO A 504 21.70 -16.83 2.32
C PRO A 504 20.98 -16.97 3.67
N PHE A 505 19.65 -16.97 3.66
CA PHE A 505 18.77 -17.04 4.83
C PHE A 505 17.72 -18.14 4.65
N ALA A 506 17.07 -18.54 5.75
CA ALA A 506 16.01 -19.56 5.71
C ALA A 506 14.87 -19.21 4.74
N SER A 507 14.61 -17.91 4.54
CA SER A 507 13.62 -17.36 3.62
C SER A 507 14.21 -16.88 2.29
N GLY A 508 15.41 -17.36 1.90
CA GLY A 508 16.02 -16.93 0.65
C GLY A 508 15.25 -17.39 -0.60
N GLY A 509 15.31 -16.57 -1.64
CA GLY A 509 14.64 -16.80 -2.92
C GLY A 509 13.14 -16.50 -2.82
N PHE A 510 12.40 -16.86 -3.85
CA PHE A 510 10.99 -16.49 -3.97
C PHE A 510 10.12 -16.93 -2.79
N ASP A 511 9.51 -15.96 -2.11
CA ASP A 511 8.63 -16.15 -0.96
C ASP A 511 7.15 -16.21 -1.38
N LEU A 512 6.73 -17.39 -1.87
CA LEU A 512 5.37 -17.58 -2.35
C LEU A 512 4.35 -17.39 -1.21
N SER A 513 3.43 -16.45 -1.40
CA SER A 513 2.33 -16.17 -0.46
C SER A 513 0.95 -16.58 -0.98
N GLY A 514 0.87 -17.18 -2.17
CA GLY A 514 -0.33 -17.88 -2.67
C GLY A 514 -0.61 -17.68 -4.15
N VAL A 515 -1.59 -18.42 -4.65
CA VAL A 515 -2.10 -18.32 -6.03
C VAL A 515 -3.62 -18.22 -6.02
N GLY A 516 -4.15 -17.08 -6.46
CA GLY A 516 -5.59 -16.81 -6.54
C GLY A 516 -6.10 -16.99 -7.97
N VAL A 517 -7.24 -17.66 -8.14
CA VAL A 517 -7.85 -17.96 -9.44
C VAL A 517 -8.95 -16.96 -9.75
N ILE A 518 -8.87 -16.30 -10.90
CA ILE A 518 -9.84 -15.31 -11.39
C ILE A 518 -10.91 -15.98 -12.26
N HIS A 519 -10.51 -16.92 -13.11
CA HIS A 519 -11.42 -17.66 -13.98
C HIS A 519 -11.29 -19.16 -13.70
N ALA A 520 -12.24 -19.71 -12.94
CA ALA A 520 -12.35 -21.14 -12.66
C ALA A 520 -13.46 -21.78 -13.50
N ALA A 521 -13.26 -23.05 -13.88
CA ALA A 521 -14.32 -23.85 -14.47
C ALA A 521 -15.46 -24.02 -13.45
N ALA A 522 -16.71 -23.89 -13.90
CA ALA A 522 -17.85 -24.16 -13.03
C ALA A 522 -17.79 -25.61 -12.53
N VAL A 523 -17.58 -25.80 -11.22
CA VAL A 523 -17.72 -27.11 -10.58
C VAL A 523 -19.23 -27.41 -10.49
N PRO A 524 -19.74 -28.49 -11.09
CA PRO A 524 -21.15 -28.85 -10.92
C PRO A 524 -21.41 -29.19 -9.44
N GLU A 525 -22.09 -28.29 -8.74
CA GLU A 525 -22.58 -28.53 -7.38
C GLU A 525 -23.25 -29.91 -7.26
N PRO A 526 -22.89 -30.76 -6.28
CA PRO A 526 -23.59 -32.02 -6.01
C PRO A 526 -25.09 -31.83 -5.79
N ALA A 527 -25.52 -30.63 -5.36
CA ALA A 527 -26.92 -30.27 -5.17
C ALA A 527 -27.74 -30.23 -6.48
N GLY A 528 -27.11 -29.92 -7.62
CA GLY A 528 -27.77 -29.90 -8.94
C GLY A 528 -28.16 -31.29 -9.43
N LEU A 529 -27.29 -32.29 -9.19
CA LEU A 529 -27.56 -33.70 -9.49
C LEU A 529 -28.59 -34.29 -8.52
N ALA A 530 -28.52 -33.98 -7.22
CA ALA A 530 -29.51 -34.43 -6.24
C ALA A 530 -30.92 -33.91 -6.55
N MET A 531 -31.06 -32.63 -6.97
CA MET A 531 -32.34 -32.06 -7.39
C MET A 531 -32.85 -32.61 -8.72
N ALA A 532 -31.96 -32.92 -9.68
CA ALA A 532 -32.34 -33.56 -10.94
C ALA A 532 -32.85 -35.00 -10.74
N PHE A 533 -32.22 -35.78 -9.85
CA PHE A 533 -32.71 -37.12 -9.47
C PHE A 533 -34.02 -37.08 -8.67
N SER A 534 -34.22 -36.04 -7.85
CA SER A 534 -35.47 -35.81 -7.11
C SER A 534 -36.65 -35.50 -8.05
N ALA A 535 -36.42 -34.64 -9.05
CA ALA A 535 -37.44 -34.28 -10.03
C ALA A 535 -37.83 -35.44 -10.96
N ALA A 536 -36.86 -36.26 -11.39
CA ALA A 536 -37.14 -37.46 -12.20
C ALA A 536 -37.95 -38.51 -11.42
N SER A 537 -37.70 -38.64 -10.11
CA SER A 537 -38.43 -39.57 -9.22
C SER A 537 -39.89 -39.13 -8.98
N LEU A 538 -40.13 -37.83 -8.88
CA LEU A 538 -41.48 -37.26 -8.71
C LEU A 538 -42.35 -37.35 -9.97
N VAL A 539 -41.75 -37.22 -11.16
CA VAL A 539 -42.48 -37.40 -12.44
C VAL A 539 -42.80 -38.88 -12.72
N GLY A 540 -41.93 -39.80 -12.30
CA GLY A 540 -42.20 -41.25 -12.36
C GLY A 540 -43.34 -41.70 -11.43
N ALA A 541 -43.37 -41.18 -10.20
CA ALA A 541 -44.42 -41.50 -9.21
C ALA A 541 -45.80 -40.92 -9.60
N ALA A 542 -45.84 -39.74 -10.21
CA ALA A 542 -47.09 -39.11 -10.67
C ALA A 542 -47.73 -39.82 -11.88
N ARG A 543 -46.97 -40.60 -12.65
CA ARG A 543 -47.51 -41.42 -13.76
C ARG A 543 -48.03 -42.80 -13.31
N LEU A 544 -47.56 -43.32 -12.17
CA LEU A 544 -48.01 -44.61 -11.62
C LEU A 544 -49.25 -44.49 -10.71
N ALA A 545 -49.61 -43.29 -10.24
CA ALA A 545 -50.75 -43.08 -9.35
C ALA A 545 -52.10 -42.81 -10.06
N ARG A 546 -52.18 -42.97 -11.40
CA ARG A 546 -53.43 -42.87 -12.16
C ARG A 546 -53.83 -44.19 -12.81
N THR A 547 -54.08 -45.21 -11.99
CA THR A 547 -54.94 -46.34 -12.38
C THR A 547 -56.42 -45.97 -12.13
N PRO A 548 -57.32 -46.09 -13.13
CA PRO A 548 -58.73 -45.71 -12.95
C PRO A 548 -59.47 -46.74 -12.10
N ALA A 549 -60.19 -46.26 -11.09
CA ALA A 549 -61.13 -47.07 -10.32
C ALA A 549 -62.19 -47.68 -11.25
N GLY A 550 -62.29 -49.01 -11.18
CA GLY A 550 -63.20 -49.82 -11.99
C GLY A 550 -64.67 -49.45 -11.79
N ARG A 551 -65.38 -49.36 -12.91
CA ARG A 551 -66.84 -49.30 -12.99
C ARG A 551 -67.46 -50.55 -12.36
N ARG A 552 -68.34 -50.33 -11.38
CA ARG A 552 -69.43 -51.26 -11.05
C ARG A 552 -70.39 -51.36 -12.23
N ARG A 553 -70.78 -52.58 -12.61
CA ARG A 553 -72.15 -52.94 -12.99
C ARG A 553 -72.33 -54.46 -12.94
N ALA A 554 -73.57 -54.80 -12.59
CA ALA A 554 -74.30 -56.08 -12.57
C ALA A 554 -73.73 -57.25 -13.37
#